data_AF-A0A534R7M5-F1
#
_entry.id   AF-A0A534R7M5-F1
#
_cell.length_a   1.000
_cell.length_b   1.000
_cell.length_c   1.000
_cell.angle_alpha   90.00
_cell.angle_beta   90.00
_cell.angle_gamma   90.00
#
_symmetry.space_group_name_H-M   'P 1'
#
loop_
_entity.id
_entity.type
_entity.pdbx_description
1 polymer ?
#
loop_
_entity_poly.entity_id
_entity_poly.type
_entity_poly.pdbx_seq_one_letter_code
_entity_poly.pdbx_strand_id
1 'polypeptide(L)'
;FERDVGGSPRERSHVRLWRTELRADGERPVWVGGATFDRDVGLSHTTGQITHHIAPDIDAERDTLMRDLEAAGRLAALYFVTGVGPTVNGRNGGGDRYFTDGELAVGVLTPEGASEKRPLERLPSPTPVVIKNQFWSWLRPALGGR
;
A
#
# COMPACT_ATOMS: atom_id res chain seq x y z
N PHE A 1 -0.48 6.07 -11.18
CA PHE A 1 -1.94 6.04 -11.25
C PHE A 1 -2.49 6.93 -10.14
N GLU A 2 -3.59 7.63 -10.41
CA GLU A 2 -4.23 8.58 -9.51
C GLU A 2 -5.74 8.33 -9.57
N ARG A 3 -6.38 8.18 -8.41
CA ARG A 3 -7.84 8.09 -8.29
C ARG A 3 -8.32 9.17 -7.33
N ASP A 4 -9.21 10.03 -7.83
CA ASP A 4 -9.88 11.04 -7.02
C ASP A 4 -10.88 10.39 -6.06
N VAL A 5 -10.95 10.90 -4.84
CA VAL A 5 -11.97 10.52 -3.86
C VAL A 5 -12.97 11.67 -3.70
N GLY A 6 -14.27 11.34 -3.77
CA GLY A 6 -15.34 12.30 -3.49
C GLY A 6 -15.50 13.46 -4.50
N GLY A 7 -14.86 13.41 -5.67
CA GLY A 7 -14.98 14.44 -6.71
C GLY A 7 -14.27 15.77 -6.38
N SER A 8 -13.33 15.74 -5.43
CA SER A 8 -12.52 16.89 -5.02
C SER A 8 -11.03 16.60 -5.29
N PRO A 9 -10.25 17.53 -5.87
CA PRO A 9 -8.82 17.35 -6.11
C PRO A 9 -7.96 17.37 -4.83
N ARG A 10 -8.60 17.48 -3.65
CA ARG A 10 -7.93 17.55 -2.35
C ARG A 10 -7.58 16.18 -1.76
N GLU A 11 -8.30 15.13 -2.16
CA GLU A 11 -8.13 13.79 -1.64
C GLU A 11 -7.90 12.80 -2.78
N ARG A 12 -6.72 12.15 -2.78
CA ARG A 12 -6.29 11.35 -3.92
C ARG A 12 -5.48 10.13 -3.51
N SER A 13 -5.88 8.98 -4.04
CA SER A 13 -5.09 7.74 -3.98
C SER A 13 -4.02 7.78 -5.08
N HIS A 14 -2.75 7.80 -4.69
CA HIS A 14 -1.61 7.79 -5.61
C HIS A 14 -0.85 6.47 -5.52
N VAL A 15 -0.66 5.83 -6.68
CA VAL A 15 0.16 4.63 -6.80
C VAL A 15 1.26 4.86 -7.82
N ARG A 16 2.50 4.61 -7.41
CA ARG A 16 3.70 4.63 -8.27
C ARG A 16 4.24 3.21 -8.37
N LEU A 17 4.50 2.75 -9.59
CA LEU A 17 5.00 1.41 -9.88
C LEU A 17 6.26 1.52 -10.74
N TRP A 18 7.25 0.71 -10.42
CA TRP A 18 8.50 0.59 -11.14
C TRP A 18 8.73 -0.87 -11.52
N ARG A 19 9.00 -1.10 -12.81
CA ARG A 19 9.40 -2.41 -13.28
C ARG A 19 10.83 -2.68 -12.81
N THR A 20 11.05 -3.85 -12.24
CA THR A 20 12.39 -4.31 -11.86
C THR A 20 12.96 -5.21 -12.95
N GLU A 21 14.26 -5.53 -12.84
CA GLU A 21 14.89 -6.57 -13.67
C GLU A 21 14.58 -7.99 -13.17
N LEU A 22 13.94 -8.12 -11.99
CA LEU A 22 13.63 -9.42 -11.39
C LEU A 22 12.50 -10.12 -12.15
N ARG A 23 12.60 -11.45 -12.17
CA ARG A 23 11.59 -12.36 -12.68
C ARG A 23 11.20 -13.36 -11.60
N ALA A 24 9.89 -13.51 -11.40
CA ALA A 24 9.31 -14.55 -10.54
C ALA A 24 8.83 -15.71 -11.40
N ASP A 25 8.81 -16.92 -10.85
CA ASP A 25 8.26 -18.13 -11.50
C ASP A 25 8.78 -18.33 -12.94
N GLY A 26 10.08 -18.13 -13.12
CA GLY A 26 10.78 -18.19 -14.42
C GLY A 26 10.78 -16.86 -15.16
N GLU A 27 9.63 -16.40 -15.65
CA GLU A 27 9.56 -15.28 -16.60
C GLU A 27 8.57 -14.16 -16.23
N ARG A 28 7.87 -14.27 -15.09
CA ARG A 28 6.87 -13.28 -14.69
C ARG A 28 7.56 -11.98 -14.25
N PRO A 29 7.27 -10.82 -14.87
CA PRO A 29 7.93 -9.57 -14.52
C PRO A 29 7.51 -9.10 -13.12
N VAL A 30 8.50 -8.70 -12.32
CA VAL A 30 8.25 -8.15 -10.98
C VAL A 30 8.21 -6.63 -11.02
N TRP A 31 7.17 -6.08 -10.41
CA TRP A 31 6.99 -4.65 -10.21
C TRP A 31 7.01 -4.35 -8.71
N VAL A 32 7.68 -3.26 -8.35
CA VAL A 32 7.68 -2.73 -6.98
C VAL A 32 6.95 -1.40 -7.01
N GLY A 33 6.27 -1.06 -5.93
CA GLY A 33 5.48 0.16 -5.89
C GLY A 33 5.33 0.74 -4.50
N GLY A 34 4.83 1.97 -4.48
CA GLY A 34 4.38 2.66 -3.28
C GLY A 34 2.99 3.24 -3.51
N ALA A 35 2.16 3.16 -2.48
CA ALA A 35 0.82 3.74 -2.46
C ALA A 35 0.77 4.81 -1.35
N THR A 36 0.27 5.99 -1.67
CA THR A 36 0.12 7.11 -0.73
C THR A 36 -1.22 7.78 -0.95
N PHE A 37 -1.91 8.09 0.15
CA PHE A 37 -3.15 8.85 0.10
C PHE A 37 -2.87 10.31 0.40
N ASP A 38 -3.07 11.19 -0.57
CA ASP A 38 -3.08 12.63 -0.33
C ASP A 38 -4.39 12.96 0.38
N ARG A 39 -4.33 13.44 1.62
CA ARG A 39 -5.52 13.75 2.43
C ARG A 39 -5.94 15.20 2.36
N ASP A 40 -4.99 16.10 2.16
CA ASP A 40 -5.22 17.54 2.22
C ASP A 40 -4.19 18.32 1.41
N VAL A 41 -4.57 19.54 1.05
CA VAL A 41 -3.68 20.56 0.49
C VAL A 41 -3.38 21.57 1.58
N GLY A 42 -2.10 21.70 1.97
CA GLY A 42 -1.63 22.61 3.00
C GLY A 42 -0.46 23.47 2.53
N LEU A 43 0.11 24.28 3.43
CA LEU A 43 1.35 25.00 3.17
C LEU A 43 2.50 24.22 3.83
N SER A 44 3.56 23.97 3.06
CA SER A 44 4.78 23.36 3.54
C SER A 44 5.38 24.19 4.66
N HIS A 45 5.61 23.58 5.82
CA HIS A 45 6.23 24.25 6.96
C HIS A 45 7.69 24.63 6.71
N THR A 46 8.35 24.03 5.71
CA THR A 46 9.75 24.29 5.38
C THR A 46 9.93 25.24 4.20
N THR A 47 9.02 25.23 3.22
CA THR A 47 9.16 26.02 1.99
C THR A 47 8.10 27.11 1.83
N GLY A 48 7.02 27.10 2.63
CA GLY A 48 5.89 28.01 2.49
C GLY A 48 5.08 27.82 1.20
N GLN A 49 5.39 26.79 0.42
CA GLN A 49 4.69 26.46 -0.82
C GLN A 49 3.49 25.57 -0.54
N ILE A 50 2.47 25.62 -1.41
CA ILE A 50 1.35 24.69 -1.35
C ILE A 50 1.90 23.26 -1.53
N THR A 51 1.75 22.42 -0.51
CA THR A 51 2.14 21.01 -0.52
C THR A 51 0.94 20.14 -0.23
N HIS A 52 0.88 19.01 -0.90
CA HIS A 52 -0.04 17.95 -0.54
C HIS A 52 0.50 17.24 0.70
N HIS A 53 -0.36 17.00 1.69
CA HIS A 53 -0.03 16.19 2.86
C HIS A 53 -0.55 14.78 2.63
N ILE A 54 0.32 13.80 2.85
CA ILE A 54 -0.10 12.40 2.81
C ILE A 54 -0.70 11.99 4.16
N ALA A 55 -1.65 11.05 4.13
CA ALA A 55 -2.12 10.39 5.33
C ALA A 55 -0.97 9.60 5.99
N PRO A 56 -0.90 9.58 7.33
CA PRO A 56 0.19 8.93 8.04
C PRO A 56 0.11 7.40 8.02
N ASP A 57 -1.08 6.81 7.85
CA ASP A 57 -1.26 5.34 7.73
C ASP A 57 -1.02 4.90 6.28
N ILE A 58 0.24 4.63 5.93
CA ILE A 58 0.58 4.18 4.57
C ILE A 58 0.15 2.73 4.30
N ASP A 59 -0.09 1.95 5.35
CA ASP A 59 -0.60 0.59 5.23
C ASP A 59 -2.07 0.59 4.82
N ALA A 60 -2.87 1.57 5.28
CA ALA A 60 -4.27 1.69 4.90
C ALA A 60 -4.42 1.88 3.39
N GLU A 61 -3.54 2.68 2.78
CA GLU A 61 -3.53 2.90 1.33
C GLU A 61 -3.03 1.67 0.56
N ARG A 62 -1.97 1.00 1.05
CA ARG A 62 -1.53 -0.31 0.53
C ARG A 62 -2.68 -1.32 0.52
N ASP A 63 -3.40 -1.41 1.64
CA ASP A 63 -4.50 -2.36 1.81
C ASP A 63 -5.68 -1.98 0.89
N THR A 64 -5.96 -0.68 0.68
CA THR A 64 -6.96 -0.21 -0.29
C THR A 64 -6.61 -0.64 -1.71
N LEU A 65 -5.37 -0.44 -2.15
CA LEU A 65 -4.93 -0.87 -3.48
C LEU A 65 -5.14 -2.37 -3.69
N MET A 66 -4.76 -3.20 -2.71
CA MET A 66 -4.92 -4.66 -2.82
C MET A 66 -6.38 -5.08 -2.81
N ARG A 67 -7.23 -4.45 -1.97
CA ARG A 67 -8.68 -4.67 -1.99
C ARG A 67 -9.32 -4.32 -3.33
N ASP A 68 -8.90 -3.21 -3.94
CA ASP A 68 -9.43 -2.77 -5.23
C ASP A 68 -9.05 -3.75 -6.36
N LEU A 69 -7.81 -4.26 -6.34
CA LEU A 69 -7.35 -5.28 -7.30
C LEU A 69 -8.08 -6.62 -7.10
N GLU A 70 -8.33 -7.02 -5.85
CA GLU A 70 -9.15 -8.19 -5.50
C GLU A 70 -10.59 -8.02 -6.00
N ALA A 71 -11.23 -6.89 -5.70
CA ALA A 71 -12.60 -6.59 -6.11
C ALA A 71 -12.75 -6.54 -7.64
N ALA A 72 -11.72 -6.10 -8.35
CA ALA A 72 -11.66 -6.10 -9.82
C ALA A 72 -11.36 -7.49 -10.42
N GLY A 73 -11.16 -8.53 -9.61
CA GLY A 73 -10.83 -9.88 -10.08
C GLY A 73 -9.45 -9.95 -10.75
N ARG A 74 -8.52 -9.08 -10.36
CA ARG A 74 -7.19 -8.95 -10.99
C ARG A 74 -6.07 -9.62 -10.21
N LEU A 75 -6.37 -10.23 -9.08
CA LEU A 75 -5.41 -10.98 -8.27
C LEU A 75 -5.69 -12.48 -8.36
N ALA A 76 -4.66 -13.24 -8.74
CA ALA A 76 -4.61 -14.69 -8.63
C ALA A 76 -4.20 -15.13 -7.21
N ALA A 77 -3.28 -14.39 -6.58
CA ALA A 77 -2.83 -14.61 -5.21
C ALA A 77 -2.47 -13.30 -4.51
N LEU A 78 -2.60 -13.27 -3.18
CA LEU A 78 -2.20 -12.16 -2.32
C LEU A 78 -1.56 -12.72 -1.04
N TYR A 79 -0.38 -12.21 -0.71
CA TYR A 79 0.34 -12.55 0.52
C TYR A 79 1.23 -11.40 0.98
N PHE A 80 1.72 -11.48 2.22
CA PHE A 80 2.58 -10.46 2.81
C PHE A 80 3.97 -11.01 3.10
N VAL A 81 4.97 -10.16 2.94
CA VAL A 81 6.36 -10.43 3.31
C VAL A 81 6.92 -9.31 4.16
N THR A 82 7.84 -9.61 5.07
CA THR A 82 8.49 -8.59 5.88
C THR A 82 9.38 -7.70 4.99
N GLY A 83 9.12 -6.39 5.01
CA GLY A 83 9.97 -5.39 4.40
C GLY A 83 11.01 -4.86 5.38
N VAL A 84 11.07 -3.53 5.51
CA VAL A 84 12.05 -2.83 6.38
C VAL A 84 11.76 -2.96 7.88
N GLY A 85 10.64 -3.58 8.25
CA GLY A 85 10.20 -3.66 9.63
C GLY A 85 9.39 -2.44 10.06
N PRO A 86 8.73 -2.53 11.23
CA PRO A 86 7.73 -1.57 11.60
C PRO A 86 8.32 -0.21 11.95
N THR A 87 7.58 0.84 11.59
CA THR A 87 7.96 2.22 11.84
C THR A 87 6.79 2.96 12.45
N VAL A 88 6.95 3.54 13.64
CA VAL A 88 5.86 4.23 14.38
C VAL A 88 5.97 5.75 14.37
N ASN A 89 7.10 6.29 13.93
CA ASN A 89 7.35 7.74 13.90
C ASN A 89 8.28 8.12 12.73
N GLY A 90 7.95 7.62 11.53
CA GLY A 90 8.68 7.92 10.31
C GLY A 90 8.37 9.32 9.80
N ARG A 91 9.27 9.87 8.98
CA ARG A 91 9.04 11.12 8.24
C ARG A 91 9.39 10.97 6.77
N ASN A 92 8.54 11.48 5.89
CA ASN A 92 8.84 11.54 4.46
C ASN A 92 9.75 12.75 4.13
N GLY A 93 10.17 12.88 2.87
CA GLY A 93 11.03 13.98 2.42
C GLY A 93 10.40 15.39 2.56
N GLY A 94 9.08 15.48 2.69
CA GLY A 94 8.34 16.73 2.96
C GLY A 94 8.14 17.03 4.45
N GLY A 95 8.51 16.10 5.34
CA GLY A 95 8.38 16.23 6.79
C GLY A 95 7.09 15.65 7.38
N ASP A 96 6.17 15.13 6.56
CA ASP A 96 4.95 14.49 7.05
C ASP A 96 5.30 13.22 7.83
N ARG A 97 4.57 13.01 8.92
CA ARG A 97 4.69 11.77 9.70
C ARG A 97 4.04 10.62 8.94
N TYR A 98 4.64 9.44 9.07
CA TYR A 98 4.01 8.19 8.67
C TYR A 98 4.30 7.07 9.67
N PHE A 99 3.46 6.04 9.64
CA PHE A 99 3.67 4.79 10.34
C PHE A 99 3.30 3.60 9.44
N THR A 100 3.94 2.46 9.70
CA THR A 100 3.72 1.21 8.97
C THR A 100 4.06 0.00 9.84
N ASP A 101 3.34 -1.10 9.64
CA ASP A 101 3.68 -2.45 10.10
C ASP A 101 5.00 -2.95 9.50
N GLY A 102 5.50 -2.30 8.44
CA GLY A 102 6.74 -2.60 7.76
C GLY A 102 6.66 -3.82 6.86
N GLU A 103 5.46 -4.19 6.43
CA GLU A 103 5.20 -5.30 5.54
C GLU A 103 4.95 -4.85 4.11
N LEU A 104 5.30 -5.73 3.17
CA LEU A 104 5.05 -5.57 1.76
C LEU A 104 3.91 -6.50 1.37
N ALA A 105 2.87 -5.94 0.77
CA ALA A 105 1.85 -6.72 0.10
C ALA A 105 2.35 -7.18 -1.27
N VAL A 106 2.21 -8.47 -1.57
CA VAL A 106 2.59 -9.08 -2.84
C VAL A 106 1.33 -9.63 -3.51
N GLY A 107 0.94 -9.00 -4.61
CA GLY A 107 -0.18 -9.44 -5.45
C GLY A 107 0.32 -10.10 -6.73
N VAL A 108 -0.11 -11.33 -7.00
CA VAL A 108 0.13 -12.00 -8.29
C VAL A 108 -1.04 -11.67 -9.21
N LEU A 109 -0.78 -10.98 -10.32
CA LEU A 109 -1.84 -10.59 -11.25
C LEU A 109 -2.37 -11.76 -12.09
N THR A 110 -3.68 -11.74 -12.36
CA THR A 110 -4.29 -12.65 -13.33
C THR A 110 -3.74 -12.42 -14.74
N PRO A 111 -3.66 -13.47 -15.59
CA PRO A 111 -3.33 -13.30 -16.99
C PRO A 111 -4.28 -12.31 -17.68
N GLU A 112 -3.78 -11.62 -18.71
CA GLU A 112 -4.58 -10.69 -19.48
C GLU A 112 -5.78 -11.41 -20.12
N GLY A 113 -6.98 -10.83 -20.00
CA GLY A 113 -8.24 -11.44 -20.46
C GLY A 113 -8.86 -12.48 -19.51
N ALA A 114 -8.14 -12.94 -18.48
CA ALA A 114 -8.70 -13.80 -17.43
C ALA A 114 -9.36 -12.94 -16.34
N SER A 115 -10.63 -12.59 -16.55
CA SER A 115 -11.52 -12.05 -15.52
C SER A 115 -12.48 -13.16 -15.07
N GLU A 116 -11.94 -14.22 -14.48
CA GLU A 116 -12.77 -15.19 -13.77
C GLU A 116 -12.76 -14.86 -12.28
N LYS A 117 -13.94 -14.87 -11.67
CA LYS A 117 -14.12 -14.84 -10.21
C LYS A 117 -13.66 -16.17 -9.60
N ARG A 118 -12.37 -16.49 -9.70
CA ARG A 118 -11.78 -17.58 -8.93
C ARG A 118 -11.57 -17.10 -7.50
N PRO A 119 -11.80 -17.95 -6.48
CA PRO A 119 -11.46 -17.60 -5.11
C PRO A 119 -9.97 -17.25 -5.04
N LEU A 120 -9.66 -16.07 -4.51
CA LEU A 120 -8.30 -15.57 -4.40
C LEU A 120 -7.50 -16.52 -3.52
N GLU A 121 -6.40 -17.07 -4.05
CA GLU A 121 -5.54 -17.95 -3.25
C GLU A 121 -4.79 -17.10 -2.22
N ARG A 122 -5.21 -17.20 -0.95
CA ARG A 122 -4.48 -16.62 0.18
C ARG A 122 -3.40 -17.60 0.59
N LEU A 123 -2.18 -17.38 0.12
CA LEU A 123 -1.04 -18.15 0.56
C LEU A 123 -0.74 -17.83 2.03
N PRO A 124 -0.39 -18.83 2.86
CA PRO A 124 -0.04 -18.57 4.25
C PRO A 124 1.18 -17.66 4.28
N SER A 125 1.04 -16.51 4.93
CA SER A 125 2.20 -15.69 5.25
C SER A 125 3.12 -16.48 6.19
N PRO A 126 4.45 -16.33 6.11
CA PRO A 126 5.37 -16.98 7.05
C PRO A 126 4.94 -16.72 8.50
N THR A 127 5.02 -17.72 9.40
CA THR A 127 4.55 -17.60 10.80
C THR A 127 5.02 -16.32 11.53
N PRO A 128 6.27 -15.85 11.36
CA PRO A 128 6.72 -14.59 11.96
C PRO A 128 5.93 -13.35 11.49
N VAL A 129 5.45 -13.34 10.24
CA VAL A 129 4.62 -12.27 9.64
C VAL A 129 3.23 -12.27 10.27
N VAL A 130 2.63 -13.46 10.49
CA VAL A 130 1.28 -13.57 11.08
C VAL A 130 1.24 -13.07 12.52
N ILE A 131 2.19 -13.47 13.36
CA ILE A 131 2.26 -13.05 14.78
C ILE A 131 2.45 -11.53 14.87
N LYS A 132 3.35 -11.01 14.03
CA LYS A 132 3.61 -9.58 13.93
C LYS A 132 2.36 -8.81 13.47
N ASN A 133 1.62 -9.31 12.48
CA ASN A 133 0.38 -8.70 12.01
C ASN A 133 -0.72 -8.62 13.06
N GLN A 134 -0.88 -9.65 13.89
CA GLN A 134 -1.84 -9.64 15.00
C GLN A 134 -1.51 -8.59 16.05
N PHE A 135 -0.22 -8.35 16.29
CA PHE A 135 0.24 -7.30 17.18
C PHE A 135 0.03 -5.89 16.57
N TRP A 136 0.30 -5.73 15.27
CA TRP A 136 0.11 -4.45 14.58
C TRP A 136 -1.35 -4.05 14.45
N SER A 137 -2.26 -4.99 14.17
CA SER A 137 -3.69 -4.68 14.08
C SER A 137 -4.26 -4.12 15.39
N TRP A 138 -3.70 -4.54 16.54
CA TRP A 138 -4.03 -3.97 17.85
C TRP A 138 -3.44 -2.57 18.07
N LEU A 139 -2.22 -2.30 17.58
CA LEU A 139 -1.55 -1.00 17.74
C LEU A 139 -2.09 0.10 16.81
N ARG A 140 -2.50 -0.22 15.58
CA ARG A 140 -2.88 0.75 14.53
C ARG A 140 -3.93 1.80 15.00
N PRO A 141 -5.02 1.44 15.73
CA PRO A 141 -6.00 2.43 16.20
C PRO A 141 -5.43 3.45 17.18
N ALA A 142 -4.43 3.07 17.99
CA ALA A 142 -3.80 3.96 18.97
C ALA A 142 -2.86 4.99 18.32
N LEU A 143 -2.41 4.74 17.08
CA LEU A 143 -1.55 5.64 16.30
C LEU A 143 -2.36 6.65 15.45
N GLY A 144 -3.69 6.64 15.56
CA GLY A 144 -4.58 7.56 14.84
C GLY A 144 -5.04 7.05 13.48
N GLY A 145 -4.92 5.74 13.19
CA GLY A 145 -5.58 5.11 12.05
C GLY A 145 -7.08 5.02 12.30
N ARG A 146 -7.88 5.78 11.52
CA ARG A 146 -9.32 5.60 11.36
C ARG A 146 -9.60 5.19 9.92
#